data_AF-A0A1F5BYP6-F1
#
_entry.id   AF-A0A1F5BYP6-F1
#
_cell.length_a   1.000
_cell.length_b   1.000
_cell.length_c   1.000
_cell.angle_alpha   90.00
_cell.angle_beta   90.00
_cell.angle_gamma   90.00
#
_symmetry.space_group_name_H-M   'P 1'
#
loop_
_entity.id
_entity.type
_entity.pdbx_description
1 polymer ?
#
loop_
_entity_poly.entity_id
_entity_poly.type
_entity_poly.pdbx_seq_one_letter_code
_entity_poly.pdbx_strand_id
1 'polypeptide(L)' 'MANKKEEFKVSGEDIIGKIKEIIKEGNARRIIIKNEDGESVAEFPLTVGAVGALVAPILAAVGAI' A
#
# COMPACT_ATOMS: atom_id res chain seq x y z
N MET A 1 -14.96 10.18 16.05
CA MET A 1 -14.60 9.30 14.91
C MET A 1 -13.22 9.70 14.44
N ALA A 2 -12.16 9.01 14.88
CA ALA A 2 -10.80 9.33 14.43
C ALA A 2 -10.42 8.39 13.28
N ASN A 3 -10.59 8.85 12.03
CA ASN A 3 -9.94 8.21 10.89
C ASN A 3 -8.50 8.72 10.87
N LYS A 4 -7.58 7.98 11.51
CA LYS A 4 -6.16 8.28 11.46
C LYS A 4 -5.63 7.78 10.12
N LYS A 5 -5.27 8.69 9.23
CA LYS A 5 -4.68 8.41 7.92
C LYS A 5 -3.20 8.76 8.00
N GLU A 6 -2.34 7.82 7.63
CA GLU A 6 -0.91 8.05 7.51
C GLU A 6 -0.51 7.93 6.05
N GLU A 7 0.25 8.91 5.56
CA GLU A 7 0.69 9.00 4.16
C GLU A 7 2.21 8.99 4.14
N PHE A 8 2.78 8.09 3.33
CA PHE A 8 4.22 7.94 3.18
C PHE A 8 4.58 8.16 1.71
N LYS A 9 5.56 9.01 1.45
CA LYS A 9 6.19 9.14 0.13
C LYS A 9 7.46 8.29 0.13
N VAL A 10 7.51 7.32 -0.76
CA VAL A 10 8.64 6.40 -0.92
C VAL A 10 8.89 6.20 -2.41
N SER A 11 10.12 5.89 -2.79
CA SER A 11 10.48 5.52 -4.16
C SER A 11 9.79 4.22 -4.56
N GLY A 12 9.55 4.02 -5.86
CA GLY A 12 8.85 2.82 -6.39
C GLY A 12 9.47 1.50 -5.91
N GLU A 13 10.80 1.45 -5.83
CA GLU A 13 11.59 0.32 -5.32
C GLU A 13 11.37 0.03 -3.82
N ASP A 14 11.07 1.04 -3.02
CA ASP A 14 10.90 0.95 -1.57
C ASP A 14 9.44 0.68 -1.14
N ILE A 15 8.48 0.77 -2.06
CA ILE A 15 7.05 0.57 -1.79
C ILE A 15 6.81 -0.77 -1.09
N ILE A 16 7.43 -1.84 -1.58
CA ILE A 16 7.27 -3.19 -1.01
C ILE A 16 7.80 -3.24 0.42
N GLY A 17 8.95 -2.61 0.69
CA GLY A 17 9.55 -2.54 2.02
C GLY A 17 8.61 -1.85 3.00
N LYS A 18 8.06 -0.70 2.61
CA LYS A 18 7.17 0.06 3.48
C LYS A 18 5.84 -0.65 3.74
N ILE A 19 5.25 -1.30 2.74
CA ILE A 19 4.03 -2.10 2.93
C ILE A 19 4.28 -3.24 3.93
N LYS A 20 5.41 -3.96 3.81
CA LYS A 20 5.77 -5.03 4.76
C LYS A 20 5.92 -4.51 6.18
N GLU A 21 6.54 -3.34 6.35
CA GLU A 21 6.69 -2.70 7.65
C GLU A 21 5.33 -2.37 8.28
N ILE A 22 4.44 -1.72 7.51
CA ILE A 22 3.09 -1.36 7.94
C ILE A 22 2.27 -2.61 8.31
N ILE A 23 2.37 -3.68 7.51
CA ILE A 23 1.72 -4.97 7.81
C ILE A 23 2.26 -5.55 9.11
N LYS A 24 3.57 -5.51 9.32
CA LYS A 24 4.22 -6.01 10.54
C LYS A 24 3.83 -5.22 11.79
N GLU A 25 3.64 -3.91 11.66
CA GLU A 25 3.11 -3.08 12.75
C GLU A 25 1.65 -3.40 13.10
N GLY A 26 0.86 -3.94 12.15
CA GLY A 26 -0.52 -4.40 12.39
C GLY A 26 -1.54 -3.30 12.71
N ASN A 27 -1.12 -2.03 12.70
CA ASN A 27 -1.97 -0.88 13.03
C ASN A 27 -2.79 -0.34 11.84
N ALA A 28 -2.46 -0.75 10.61
CA ALA A 28 -3.15 -0.30 9.42
C ALA A 28 -4.21 -1.32 8.97
N ARG A 29 -5.34 -0.80 8.47
CA ARG A 29 -6.48 -1.60 7.98
C ARG A 29 -6.68 -1.51 6.46
N ARG A 30 -6.13 -0.48 5.83
CA ARG A 30 -6.26 -0.20 4.40
C ARG A 30 -4.98 0.43 3.89
N ILE A 31 -4.51 -0.01 2.75
CA ILE A 31 -3.41 0.62 1.99
C ILE A 31 -4.01 1.24 0.74
N ILE A 32 -3.54 2.44 0.42
CA ILE A 32 -3.88 3.15 -0.82
C ILE A 32 -2.55 3.55 -1.43
N ILE A 33 -2.30 3.08 -2.65
CA ILE A 33 -1.12 3.46 -3.43
C ILE A 33 -1.56 4.52 -4.42
N LYS A 34 -0.80 5.62 -4.46
CA LYS A 34 -1.02 6.73 -5.37
C LYS A 34 0.20 6.93 -6.25
N ASN A 35 -0.01 7.31 -7.50
CA ASN A 35 1.05 7.77 -8.39
C ASN A 35 1.45 9.22 -8.07
N GLU A 36 2.41 9.77 -8.82
CA GLU A 36 2.90 11.14 -8.65
C GLU A 36 1.81 12.20 -8.90
N ASP A 37 0.86 11.91 -9.80
CA ASP A 37 -0.31 12.74 -10.08
C ASP A 37 -1.36 12.74 -8.94
N GLY A 38 -1.15 11.90 -7.91
CA GLY A 38 -2.05 11.78 -6.76
C GLY A 38 -3.26 10.89 -7.01
N GLU A 39 -3.33 10.24 -8.17
CA GLU A 39 -4.36 9.29 -8.54
C GLU A 39 -4.13 7.96 -7.83
N SER A 40 -5.21 7.34 -7.36
CA SER A 40 -5.13 6.06 -6.66
C SER A 40 -5.02 4.94 -7.69
N VAL A 41 -3.83 4.34 -7.79
CA VAL A 41 -3.55 3.24 -8.72
C VAL A 41 -3.92 1.88 -8.12
N ALA A 42 -3.96 1.77 -6.80
CA ALA A 42 -4.43 0.58 -6.10
C ALA A 42 -4.96 0.91 -4.70
N GLU A 43 -6.03 0.24 -4.28
CA GLU A 43 -6.51 0.25 -2.89
C GLU A 43 -6.86 -1.17 -2.43
N PHE A 44 -6.55 -1.50 -1.18
CA PHE A 44 -6.92 -2.79 -0.62
C PHE A 44 -6.94 -2.80 0.91
N PRO A 45 -7.77 -3.66 1.52
CA PRO A 45 -7.76 -3.89 2.96
C PRO A 45 -6.54 -4.74 3.38
N LEU A 46 -5.95 -4.42 4.53
CA LEU A 46 -4.93 -5.25 5.18
C LEU A 46 -5.62 -6.28 6.06
N THR A 47 -6.02 -7.40 5.44
CA THR A 47 -6.46 -8.60 6.15
C THR A 47 -5.44 -9.71 5.97
N VAL A 48 -5.39 -10.68 6.89
CA VAL A 48 -4.44 -11.81 6.85
C VAL A 48 -4.51 -12.58 5.51
N GLY A 49 -5.69 -12.64 4.88
CA GLY A 49 -5.86 -13.24 3.55
C GLY A 49 -5.44 -12.33 2.38
N ALA A 50 -5.41 -11.01 2.58
CA ALA A 50 -5.02 -10.06 1.55
C ALA A 50 -3.52 -10.16 1.24
N VAL A 51 -2.64 -10.34 2.24
CA VAL A 51 -1.17 -10.32 2.06
C VAL A 51 -0.68 -11.24 0.93
N GLY A 52 -1.31 -12.42 0.73
CA GLY A 52 -1.01 -13.32 -0.38
C GLY A 52 -1.58 -12.89 -1.75
N ALA A 53 -2.68 -12.12 -1.75
CA ALA A 53 -3.33 -11.57 -2.94
C ALA A 53 -2.76 -10.22 -3.40
N LEU A 54 -1.97 -9.52 -2.57
CA LEU A 54 -1.42 -8.20 -2.88
C LEU A 54 -0.27 -8.21 -3.90
N VAL A 55 0.23 -9.38 -4.28
CA VAL A 55 1.36 -9.49 -5.23
C VAL A 55 1.00 -8.86 -6.58
N ALA A 56 -0.16 -9.18 -7.16
CA ALA A 56 -0.55 -8.64 -8.46
C ALA A 56 -0.83 -7.10 -8.45
N PRO A 57 -1.58 -6.54 -7.48
CA PRO A 57 -1.77 -5.09 -7.38
C PRO A 57 -0.49 -4.29 -7.13
N ILE A 58 0.41 -4.81 -6.28
CA ILE A 58 1.70 -4.14 -6.03
C ILE A 58 2.56 -4.19 -7.29
N LEU A 59 2.61 -5.32 -7.97
CA LEU A 59 3.31 -5.43 -9.25
C LEU A 59 2.71 -4.51 -10.33
N ALA A 60 1.39 -4.38 -10.39
CA ALA A 60 0.71 -3.46 -11.30
C ALA A 60 1.04 -1.99 -10.98
N ALA A 61 1.09 -1.63 -9.69
CA ALA A 61 1.45 -0.28 -9.27
C ALA A 61 2.92 0.05 -9.54
N VAL A 62 3.83 -0.93 -9.40
CA VAL A 62 5.27 -0.75 -9.72
C VAL A 62 5.52 -0.74 -11.23
N GLY A 63 4.76 -1.52 -12.01
CA GLY A 63 4.90 -1.58 -13.48
C GLY A 63 4.13 -0.50 -14.25
N ALA A 64 3.25 0.26 -13.58
CA ALA A 64 2.55 1.39 -14.16
C ALA A 64 3.34 2.72 -14.07
N ILE A 65 4.50 2.70 -13.39
CA ILE A 65 5.46 3.81 -13.27
C ILE A 65 6.62 3.57 -14.24
#